data_AF-A0A536AU58-F1
#
_entry.id   AF-A0A536AU58-F1
#
_cell.length_a   1.000
_cell.length_b   1.000
_cell.length_c   1.000
_cell.angle_alpha   90.00
_cell.angle_beta   90.00
_cell.angle_gamma   90.00
#
_symmetry.space_group_name_H-M   'P 1'
#
loop_
_entity.id
_entity.type
_entity.pdbx_description
1 polymer ?
#
loop_
_entity_poly.entity_id
_entity_poly.type
_entity_poly.pdbx_seq_one_letter_code
_entity_poly.pdbx_strand_id
1 'polypeptide(L)'
;LAMWAADCAEHVLPHFEQARPKDDRPRRAIDLGRAWARGEITWGEARTAAGHANAAARDLSAAARHAAYAAGQAAAVGHVAAHELGAAAYAIRAARAAVPEDEREAAGRLECQWQRAQLPHEIRELVLDDQRLRNALCWFAFDC
;
A
#
# COMPACT_ATOMS: atom_id res chain seq x y z
N LEU A 1 -3.58 6.24 10.36
CA LEU A 1 -3.86 5.12 9.42
C LEU A 1 -3.68 5.53 7.96
N ALA A 2 -4.52 6.40 7.39
CA ALA A 2 -4.43 6.75 5.96
C ALA A 2 -3.06 7.32 5.52
N MET A 3 -2.45 8.20 6.33
CA MET A 3 -1.12 8.74 6.05
C MET A 3 -0.05 7.65 5.99
N TRP A 4 -0.01 6.76 6.98
CA TRP A 4 0.92 5.63 7.02
C TRP A 4 0.68 4.64 5.86
N ALA A 5 -0.58 4.33 5.53
CA ALA A 5 -0.90 3.48 4.39
C ALA A 5 -0.42 4.09 3.07
N ALA A 6 -0.51 5.42 2.93
CA ALA A 6 0.04 6.15 1.79
C ALA A 6 1.57 6.10 1.77
N ASP A 7 2.26 6.19 2.92
CA ASP A 7 3.72 6.02 3.01
C ASP A 7 4.16 4.63 2.54
N CYS A 8 3.46 3.57 2.98
CA CYS A 8 3.70 2.19 2.54
C CYS A 8 3.52 2.02 1.02
N ALA A 9 2.43 2.56 0.47
CA ALA A 9 2.16 2.49 -0.97
C ALA A 9 3.17 3.30 -1.79
N GLU A 10 3.62 4.44 -1.27
CA GLU A 10 4.55 5.35 -1.95
C GLU A 10 5.95 4.75 -2.07
N HIS A 11 6.40 4.02 -1.05
CA HIS A 11 7.72 3.38 -1.04
C HIS A 11 7.91 2.40 -2.21
N VAL A 12 6.85 1.70 -2.61
CA VAL A 12 6.88 0.72 -3.69
C VAL A 12 6.37 1.25 -5.03
N LEU A 13 5.85 2.49 -5.06
CA LEU A 13 5.32 3.12 -6.27
C LEU A 13 6.33 3.19 -7.43
N PRO A 14 7.65 3.36 -7.22
CA PRO A 14 8.62 3.33 -8.32
C PRO A 14 8.53 2.07 -9.21
N HIS A 15 8.12 0.92 -8.66
CA HIS A 15 7.93 -0.31 -9.46
C HIS A 15 6.81 -0.18 -10.50
N PHE A 16 5.75 0.57 -10.17
CA PHE A 16 4.69 0.86 -11.13
C PHE A 16 5.14 1.93 -12.13
N GLU A 17 5.75 3.02 -11.65
CA GLU A 17 6.18 4.14 -12.50
C GLU A 17 7.24 3.71 -13.52
N GLN A 18 8.12 2.77 -13.17
CA GLN A 18 9.06 2.18 -14.12
C GLN A 18 8.36 1.39 -15.24
N ALA A 19 7.29 0.66 -14.92
CA ALA A 19 6.54 -0.15 -15.90
C ALA A 19 5.56 0.69 -16.74
N ARG A 20 5.09 1.81 -16.19
CA ARG A 20 4.08 2.71 -16.79
C ARG A 20 4.39 4.19 -16.48
N PRO A 21 5.48 4.76 -17.03
CA PRO A 21 5.94 6.12 -16.67
C PRO A 21 5.01 7.26 -17.07
N LYS A 22 3.99 6.99 -17.89
CA LYS A 22 2.98 7.98 -18.34
C LYS A 22 1.62 7.80 -17.64
N ASP A 23 1.51 6.84 -16.73
CA ASP A 23 0.28 6.55 -16.00
C ASP A 23 0.42 7.06 -14.58
N ASP A 24 -0.31 8.10 -14.22
CA ASP A 24 -0.24 8.76 -12.92
C ASP A 24 -1.27 8.20 -11.92
N ARG A 25 -2.12 7.24 -12.32
CA ARG A 25 -3.27 6.81 -11.52
C ARG A 25 -2.89 6.34 -10.11
N PRO A 26 -1.85 5.52 -9.88
CA PRO A 26 -1.45 5.14 -8.51
C PRO A 26 -0.87 6.29 -7.70
N ARG A 27 0.01 7.13 -8.29
CA ARG A 27 0.55 8.34 -7.64
C ARG A 27 -0.59 9.24 -7.16
N ARG A 28 -1.54 9.53 -8.06
CA ARG A 28 -2.73 10.33 -7.77
C ARG A 28 -3.60 9.71 -6.68
N ALA A 29 -3.72 8.38 -6.62
CA ALA A 29 -4.48 7.72 -5.56
C ALA A 29 -3.82 7.91 -4.18
N ILE A 30 -2.50 7.81 -4.10
CA ILE A 30 -1.75 8.09 -2.86
C ILE A 30 -1.97 9.54 -2.44
N ASP A 31 -1.77 10.49 -3.36
CA ASP A 31 -1.92 11.92 -3.06
C ASP A 31 -3.33 12.27 -2.58
N LEU A 32 -4.36 11.72 -3.23
CA LEU A 32 -5.75 11.94 -2.83
C LEU A 32 -6.11 11.20 -1.54
N GLY A 33 -5.51 10.04 -1.26
CA GLY A 33 -5.60 9.39 0.04
C GLY A 33 -5.09 10.28 1.18
N ARG A 34 -3.94 10.95 0.95
CA ARG A 34 -3.39 11.93 1.89
C ARG A 34 -4.27 13.18 2.00
N ALA A 35 -4.75 13.72 0.89
CA ALA A 35 -5.62 14.89 0.87
C ALA A 35 -6.93 14.64 1.62
N TRP A 36 -7.54 13.47 1.45
CA TRP A 36 -8.72 13.05 2.22
C TRP A 36 -8.42 12.97 3.72
N ALA A 37 -7.26 12.40 4.10
CA ALA A 37 -6.85 12.32 5.51
C ALA A 37 -6.66 13.70 6.16
N ARG A 38 -6.34 14.73 5.36
CA ARG A 38 -6.26 16.14 5.79
C ARG A 38 -7.59 16.91 5.72
N GLY A 39 -8.67 16.27 5.25
CA GLY A 39 -9.98 16.91 5.11
C GLY A 39 -10.11 17.85 3.91
N GLU A 40 -9.21 17.74 2.92
CA GLU A 40 -9.15 18.66 1.76
C GLU A 40 -10.10 18.26 0.63
N ILE A 41 -10.47 16.98 0.56
CA ILE A 41 -11.35 16.42 -0.47
C ILE A 41 -12.43 15.54 0.14
N THR A 42 -13.48 15.30 -0.62
CA THR A 42 -14.55 14.40 -0.23
C THR A 42 -14.10 12.94 -0.27
N TRP A 43 -14.81 12.08 0.49
CA TRP A 43 -14.64 10.63 0.37
C TRP A 43 -14.88 10.13 -1.07
N GLY A 44 -15.83 10.73 -1.81
CA GLY A 44 -16.14 10.33 -3.18
C GLY A 44 -14.95 10.49 -4.14
N GLU A 45 -14.17 11.56 -3.97
CA GLU A 45 -12.96 11.81 -4.77
C GLU A 45 -11.86 10.80 -4.46
N ALA A 46 -11.59 10.51 -3.19
CA ALA A 46 -10.62 9.49 -2.77
C ALA A 46 -11.01 8.09 -3.26
N ARG A 47 -12.30 7.72 -3.11
CA ARG A 47 -12.84 6.45 -3.60
C ARG A 47 -12.68 6.29 -5.12
N THR A 48 -12.92 7.36 -5.86
CA THR A 48 -12.77 7.34 -7.33
C THR A 48 -11.30 7.11 -7.70
N ALA A 49 -10.37 7.77 -7.01
CA ALA A 49 -8.94 7.56 -7.21
C ALA A 49 -8.48 6.14 -6.87
N ALA A 50 -9.00 5.56 -5.78
CA ALA A 50 -8.78 4.16 -5.42
C ALA A 50 -9.21 3.21 -6.57
N GLY A 51 -10.38 3.47 -7.15
CA GLY A 51 -10.88 2.73 -8.32
C GLY A 51 -9.96 2.84 -9.55
N HIS A 52 -9.43 4.03 -9.82
CA HIS A 52 -8.49 4.26 -10.92
C HIS A 52 -7.15 3.53 -10.73
N ALA A 53 -6.58 3.54 -9.53
CA ALA A 53 -5.38 2.76 -9.22
C ALA A 53 -5.62 1.25 -9.37
N ASN A 54 -6.76 0.74 -8.90
CA ASN A 54 -7.15 -0.66 -9.10
C ASN A 54 -7.32 -1.03 -10.59
N ALA A 55 -7.84 -0.10 -11.41
CA ALA A 55 -7.94 -0.30 -12.85
C ALA A 55 -6.56 -0.32 -13.52
N ALA A 56 -5.60 0.49 -13.05
CA ALA A 56 -4.24 0.51 -13.55
C ALA A 56 -3.47 -0.80 -13.31
N ALA A 57 -3.84 -1.53 -12.26
CA ALA A 57 -3.22 -2.82 -11.92
C ALA A 57 -3.64 -3.99 -12.84
N ARG A 58 -4.76 -3.88 -13.57
CA ARG A 58 -5.41 -5.00 -14.26
C ARG A 58 -4.50 -5.71 -15.25
N ASP A 59 -3.83 -4.95 -16.11
CA ASP A 59 -3.01 -5.50 -17.21
C ASP A 59 -1.52 -5.65 -16.84
N LEU A 60 -1.18 -5.46 -15.57
CA LEU A 60 0.20 -5.58 -15.06
C LEU A 60 0.40 -6.91 -14.35
N SER A 61 1.64 -7.22 -13.98
CA SER A 61 1.98 -8.37 -13.14
C SER A 61 3.06 -7.98 -12.14
N ALA A 62 3.39 -8.92 -11.24
CA ALA A 62 4.51 -8.79 -10.29
C ALA A 62 4.48 -7.46 -9.50
N ALA A 63 5.64 -6.83 -9.33
CA ALA A 63 5.83 -5.66 -8.49
C ALA A 63 4.92 -4.48 -8.89
N ALA A 64 4.81 -4.20 -10.19
CA ALA A 64 4.01 -3.08 -10.69
C ALA A 64 2.51 -3.24 -10.38
N ARG A 65 1.95 -4.45 -10.56
CA ARG A 65 0.55 -4.73 -10.19
C ARG A 65 0.32 -4.55 -8.70
N HIS A 66 1.23 -5.06 -7.87
CA HIS A 66 1.09 -4.99 -6.42
C HIS A 66 1.24 -3.55 -5.90
N ALA A 67 2.16 -2.75 -6.46
CA ALA A 67 2.29 -1.33 -6.14
C ALA A 67 1.01 -0.54 -6.46
N ALA A 68 0.37 -0.81 -7.62
CA ALA A 68 -0.91 -0.18 -7.96
C ALA A 68 -2.04 -0.58 -7.01
N TYR A 69 -2.11 -1.84 -6.58
CA TYR A 69 -3.07 -2.26 -5.55
C TYR A 69 -2.77 -1.62 -4.20
N ALA A 70 -1.51 -1.49 -3.79
CA ALA A 70 -1.14 -0.81 -2.56
C ALA A 70 -1.67 0.64 -2.55
N ALA A 71 -1.46 1.37 -3.65
CA ALA A 71 -2.00 2.73 -3.83
C ALA A 71 -3.53 2.79 -3.77
N GLY A 72 -4.22 1.85 -4.42
CA GLY A 72 -5.68 1.74 -4.38
C GLY A 72 -6.21 1.49 -2.97
N GLN A 73 -5.54 0.64 -2.19
CA GLN A 73 -5.90 0.38 -0.80
C GLN A 73 -5.64 1.60 0.09
N ALA A 74 -4.50 2.29 -0.09
CA ALA A 74 -4.17 3.50 0.67
C ALA A 74 -5.24 4.60 0.49
N ALA A 75 -5.70 4.81 -0.74
CA ALA A 75 -6.78 5.75 -1.05
C ALA A 75 -8.15 5.33 -0.46
N ALA A 76 -8.34 4.03 -0.21
CA ALA A 76 -9.60 3.48 0.28
C ALA A 76 -9.73 3.42 1.82
N VAL A 77 -8.70 3.85 2.59
CA VAL A 77 -8.74 3.83 4.07
C VAL A 77 -9.93 4.57 4.65
N GLY A 78 -10.42 5.62 3.97
CA GLY A 78 -11.62 6.34 4.39
C GLY A 78 -12.93 5.56 4.30
N HIS A 79 -12.96 4.43 3.60
CA HIS A 79 -14.10 3.51 3.58
C HIS A 79 -14.17 2.72 4.88
N VAL A 80 -13.08 2.01 5.19
CA VAL A 80 -12.89 1.19 6.39
C VAL A 80 -11.40 1.17 6.75
N ALA A 81 -11.10 1.22 8.05
CA ALA A 81 -9.73 1.25 8.56
C ALA A 81 -8.86 0.12 8.02
N ALA A 82 -9.41 -1.10 7.86
CA ALA A 82 -8.70 -2.31 7.42
C ALA A 82 -8.02 -2.21 6.05
N HIS A 83 -8.36 -1.22 5.22
CA HIS A 83 -7.62 -0.94 3.98
C HIS A 83 -6.15 -0.52 4.24
N GLU A 84 -5.79 -0.09 5.45
CA GLU A 84 -4.41 0.18 5.85
C GLU A 84 -3.53 -1.08 5.72
N LEU A 85 -4.03 -2.23 6.22
CA LEU A 85 -3.33 -3.50 6.13
C LEU A 85 -3.25 -3.98 4.69
N GLY A 86 -4.29 -3.70 3.90
CA GLY A 86 -4.29 -3.97 2.46
C GLY A 86 -3.17 -3.23 1.75
N ALA A 87 -2.98 -1.94 2.04
CA ALA A 87 -1.92 -1.12 1.46
C ALA A 87 -0.54 -1.67 1.81
N ALA A 88 -0.31 -1.92 3.10
CA ALA A 88 0.95 -2.46 3.63
C ALA A 88 1.29 -3.85 3.07
N ALA A 89 0.31 -4.78 3.06
CA ALA A 89 0.51 -6.14 2.57
C ALA A 89 0.79 -6.19 1.05
N TYR A 90 0.08 -5.37 0.25
CA TYR A 90 0.38 -5.29 -1.18
C TYR A 90 1.73 -4.63 -1.44
N ALA A 91 2.16 -3.65 -0.65
CA ALA A 91 3.50 -3.09 -0.74
C ALA A 91 4.59 -4.15 -0.45
N ILE A 92 4.43 -4.96 0.60
CA ILE A 92 5.33 -6.09 0.88
C ILE A 92 5.37 -7.07 -0.31
N ARG A 93 4.21 -7.38 -0.90
CA ARG A 93 4.17 -8.22 -2.12
C ARG A 93 4.83 -7.57 -3.32
N ALA A 94 4.79 -6.25 -3.45
CA ALA A 94 5.48 -5.53 -4.51
C ALA A 94 7.00 -5.67 -4.36
N ALA A 95 7.52 -5.44 -3.15
CA ALA A 95 8.94 -5.61 -2.83
C ALA A 95 9.40 -7.06 -3.08
N ARG A 96 8.64 -8.06 -2.62
CA ARG A 96 8.91 -9.49 -2.90
C ARG A 96 8.95 -9.78 -4.40
N ALA A 97 8.04 -9.19 -5.17
CA ALA A 97 7.96 -9.45 -6.61
C ALA A 97 8.98 -8.68 -7.45
N ALA A 98 9.75 -7.76 -6.85
CA ALA A 98 10.76 -6.97 -7.52
C ALA A 98 12.16 -7.63 -7.55
N VAL A 99 12.32 -8.75 -6.84
CA VAL A 99 13.61 -9.45 -6.67
C VAL A 99 13.53 -10.91 -7.14
N PRO A 100 14.69 -11.57 -7.38
CA PRO A 100 14.77 -13.01 -7.63
C PRO A 100 14.13 -13.85 -6.52
N GLU A 101 13.77 -15.11 -6.84
CA GLU A 101 12.97 -15.97 -5.96
C GLU A 101 13.62 -16.24 -4.59
N ASP A 102 14.94 -16.43 -4.58
CA ASP A 102 15.76 -16.69 -3.38
C ASP A 102 15.88 -15.47 -2.45
N GLU A 103 15.65 -14.26 -2.97
CA GLU A 103 15.72 -13.02 -2.20
C GLU A 103 14.35 -12.52 -1.70
N ARG A 104 13.24 -13.08 -2.19
CA ARG A 104 11.88 -12.57 -1.92
C ARG A 104 11.57 -12.47 -0.44
N GLU A 105 11.86 -13.51 0.32
CA GLU A 105 11.58 -13.54 1.76
C GLU A 105 12.36 -12.46 2.51
N ALA A 106 13.62 -12.22 2.13
CA ALA A 106 14.41 -11.15 2.71
C ALA A 106 13.85 -9.77 2.33
N ALA A 107 13.52 -9.53 1.06
CA ALA A 107 12.94 -8.27 0.59
C ALA A 107 11.60 -7.95 1.28
N GLY A 108 10.75 -8.96 1.48
CA GLY A 108 9.49 -8.78 2.18
C GLY A 108 9.66 -8.43 3.67
N ARG A 109 10.62 -9.07 4.36
CA ARG A 109 10.95 -8.72 5.76
C ARG A 109 11.51 -7.31 5.88
N LEU A 110 12.40 -6.92 4.97
CA LEU A 110 12.96 -5.56 4.95
C LEU A 110 11.87 -4.51 4.73
N GLU A 111 10.96 -4.74 3.77
CA GLU A 111 9.83 -3.85 3.54
C GLU A 111 8.92 -3.77 4.77
N CYS A 112 8.55 -4.88 5.39
CA CYS A 112 7.75 -4.85 6.61
C CYS A 112 8.44 -4.08 7.76
N GLN A 113 9.74 -4.34 7.99
CA GLN A 113 10.50 -3.65 9.02
C GLN A 113 10.55 -2.14 8.77
N TRP A 114 10.73 -1.74 7.51
CA TRP A 114 10.67 -0.35 7.10
C TRP A 114 9.29 0.27 7.38
N GLN A 115 8.20 -0.41 7.00
CA GLN A 115 6.83 0.06 7.24
C GLN A 115 6.54 0.24 8.75
N ARG A 116 7.00 -0.70 9.58
CA ARG A 116 6.89 -0.61 11.05
C ARG A 116 7.73 0.54 11.60
N ALA A 117 8.88 0.85 11.01
CA ALA A 117 9.69 2.01 11.40
C ALA A 117 9.00 3.34 11.06
N GLN A 118 8.15 3.39 10.03
CA GLN A 118 7.37 4.59 9.67
C GLN A 118 6.12 4.82 10.54
N LEU A 119 5.73 3.85 11.38
CA LEU A 119 4.52 3.99 12.20
C LEU A 119 4.66 5.14 13.22
N PRO A 120 3.77 6.15 13.19
CA PRO A 120 3.65 7.12 14.26
C PRO A 120 3.37 6.43 15.59
N HIS A 121 3.93 6.98 16.68
CA HIS A 121 3.83 6.38 18.01
C HIS A 121 2.37 6.14 18.43
N GLU A 122 1.48 7.06 18.09
CA GLU A 122 0.08 7.10 18.49
C GLU A 122 -0.76 5.96 17.92
N ILE A 123 -0.36 5.41 16.77
CA ILE A 123 -1.10 4.32 16.08
C ILE A 123 -0.31 3.01 16.06
N ARG A 124 0.89 2.99 16.62
CA ARG A 124 1.82 1.86 16.49
C ARG A 124 1.23 0.57 17.04
N GLU A 125 0.83 0.57 18.31
CA GLU A 125 0.27 -0.62 18.97
C GLU A 125 -1.00 -1.11 18.26
N LEU A 126 -1.88 -0.18 17.87
CA LEU A 126 -3.11 -0.50 17.14
C LEU A 126 -2.81 -1.26 15.84
N VAL A 127 -1.88 -0.76 15.03
CA VAL A 127 -1.54 -1.37 13.73
C VAL A 127 -0.83 -2.70 13.93
N LEU A 128 0.09 -2.80 14.90
CA LEU A 128 0.80 -4.06 15.18
C LEU A 128 -0.14 -5.16 15.67
N ASP A 129 -1.13 -4.81 16.50
CA ASP A 129 -2.16 -5.77 16.91
C ASP A 129 -3.07 -6.18 15.75
N ASP A 130 -3.46 -5.25 14.86
CA ASP A 130 -4.28 -5.59 13.69
C ASP A 130 -3.49 -6.45 12.68
N GLN A 131 -2.21 -6.15 12.46
CA GLN A 131 -1.28 -7.00 11.70
C GLN A 131 -1.26 -8.41 12.27
N ARG A 132 -1.10 -8.58 13.60
CA ARG A 132 -1.07 -9.88 14.26
C ARG A 132 -2.39 -10.64 14.13
N LEU A 133 -3.52 -9.97 14.33
CA LEU A 133 -4.85 -10.59 14.29
C LEU A 133 -5.31 -10.98 12.89
N ARG A 134 -4.90 -10.21 11.87
CA ARG A 134 -5.38 -10.38 10.49
C ARG A 134 -4.31 -10.88 9.52
N ASN A 135 -3.13 -11.25 9.98
CA ASN A 135 -2.01 -11.63 9.10
C ASN A 135 -2.39 -12.74 8.09
N ALA A 136 -3.21 -13.70 8.51
CA ALA A 136 -3.72 -14.77 7.64
C ALA A 136 -4.52 -14.23 6.43
N LEU A 137 -5.27 -13.13 6.59
CA LEU A 137 -5.99 -12.46 5.51
C LEU A 137 -5.02 -11.70 4.57
N CYS A 138 -3.84 -11.36 5.06
CA CYS A 138 -2.78 -10.65 4.36
C CYS A 138 -1.64 -11.59 3.93
N TRP A 139 -1.90 -12.89 3.78
CA TRP A 139 -0.94 -13.90 3.30
C TRP A 139 0.34 -14.00 4.15
N PHE A 140 0.24 -13.78 5.45
CA PHE A 140 1.38 -13.77 6.36
C PHE A 140 2.45 -12.73 5.99
N ALA A 141 2.04 -11.64 5.31
CA ALA A 141 2.96 -10.58 4.89
C ALA A 141 3.69 -9.92 6.06
N PHE A 142 3.10 -9.92 7.26
CA PHE A 142 3.63 -9.25 8.45
C PHE A 142 4.49 -10.17 9.35
N ASP A 143 4.96 -11.32 8.83
CA ASP A 143 5.96 -12.17 9.50
C ASP A 143 7.37 -11.62 9.26
N CYS A 144 7.68 -10.64 10.09
CA CYS A 144 8.90 -9.86 10.22
C CYS A 144 9.32 -10.00 11.68
#